data_AF-A0A959JU05-F1
#
_entry.id   AF-A0A959JU05-F1
#
_cell.length_a   1.000
_cell.length_b   1.000
_cell.length_c   1.000
_cell.angle_alpha   90.00
_cell.angle_beta   90.00
_cell.angle_gamma   90.00
#
_symmetry.space_group_name_H-M   'P 1'
#
loop_
_entity.id
_entity.type
_entity.pdbx_description
1 polymer ?
#
loop_
_entity_poly.entity_id
_entity_poly.type
_entity_poly.pdbx_seq_one_letter_code
_entity_poly.pdbx_strand_id
1 'polypeptide(L)'
;MPFFVPLFPGSKSFWIILLLCALVFACEDESITIPDGALQEHTVDLEGTWKVKQVLLNKQDITSIFDFEQIELRLEMDQLPTNFTIETGSAPFPVIKNGRWEFNDPSYPTSISFDVDNTKRSVDFSTPPISGDDSFKISFSLGCPDNVYTYHFEKQ
;
A
#
# COMPACT_ATOMS: atom_id res chain seq x y z
N MET A 1 12.75 48.49 61.42
CA MET A 1 13.99 48.28 60.62
C MET A 1 14.00 46.83 60.16
N PRO A 2 14.39 46.46 58.91
CA PRO A 2 14.94 47.28 57.84
C PRO A 2 14.12 47.29 56.51
N PHE A 3 14.35 48.36 55.75
CA PHE A 3 14.43 48.51 54.29
C PHE A 3 13.32 47.95 53.37
N PHE A 4 12.34 48.81 53.10
CA PHE A 4 11.59 48.80 51.84
C PHE A 4 12.30 49.77 50.88
N VAL A 5 12.93 49.24 49.83
CA VAL A 5 13.55 50.04 48.76
C VAL A 5 12.45 50.47 47.80
N PRO A 6 12.25 51.77 47.52
CA PRO A 6 11.33 52.18 46.47
C PRO A 6 12.02 51.97 45.11
N LEU A 7 11.56 50.96 44.37
CA LEU A 7 11.87 50.77 42.97
C LEU A 7 11.09 51.84 42.18
N PHE A 8 11.76 52.96 41.86
CA PHE A 8 11.24 53.96 40.93
C PHE A 8 11.12 53.34 39.52
N PRO A 9 9.93 53.23 38.91
CA PRO A 9 9.84 52.86 37.51
C PRO A 9 9.91 54.15 36.69
N GLY A 10 11.07 54.43 36.10
CA GLY A 10 11.18 55.39 35.02
C GLY A 10 10.18 55.02 33.91
N SER A 11 9.37 55.99 33.48
CA SER A 11 8.17 55.80 32.64
C SER A 11 8.39 55.23 31.24
N LYS A 12 9.59 54.73 30.93
CA LYS A 12 9.93 54.12 29.62
C LYS A 12 10.14 52.60 29.74
N SER A 13 10.73 52.11 30.82
CA SER A 13 10.97 50.67 31.01
C SER A 13 9.69 49.88 31.30
N PHE A 14 8.72 50.49 31.98
CA PHE A 14 7.42 49.87 32.23
C PHE A 14 6.64 49.62 30.93
N TRP A 15 6.67 50.59 30.01
CA TRP A 15 6.03 50.47 28.70
C TRP A 15 6.72 49.44 27.80
N ILE A 16 8.05 49.33 27.88
CA ILE A 16 8.81 48.30 27.15
C ILE A 16 8.46 46.89 27.66
N ILE A 17 8.34 46.70 28.97
CA ILE A 17 7.96 45.40 29.56
C ILE A 17 6.53 45.02 29.21
N LEU A 18 5.60 45.99 29.23
CA LEU A 18 4.20 45.77 28.82
C LEU A 18 4.10 45.38 27.33
N LEU A 19 4.86 46.05 26.46
CA LEU A 19 4.91 45.76 25.03
C LEU A 19 5.56 44.40 24.74
N LEU A 20 6.58 44.02 25.50
CA LEU A 20 7.21 42.70 25.38
C LEU A 20 6.27 41.58 25.83
N CYS A 21 5.51 41.78 26.91
CA CYS A 21 4.49 40.83 27.36
C CYS A 21 3.35 40.65 26.34
N ALA A 22 2.93 41.72 25.66
CA ALA A 22 1.87 41.64 24.65
C ALA A 22 2.28 40.79 23.43
N LEU A 23 3.57 40.72 23.09
CA LEU A 23 4.07 39.88 21.99
C LEU A 23 4.06 38.38 22.33
N VAL A 24 4.11 38.00 23.61
CA VAL A 24 4.12 36.58 24.01
C VAL A 24 2.72 35.94 24.00
N PHE A 25 1.66 36.76 24.10
CA PHE A 25 0.27 36.30 24.02
C PHE A 25 -0.29 36.23 22.58
N ALA A 26 0.48 36.65 21.57
CA ALA A 26 0.05 36.66 20.18
C ALA A 26 0.28 35.33 19.44
N CYS A 27 0.73 34.28 20.14
CA CYS A 27 0.87 32.94 19.57
C CYS A 27 -0.46 32.19 19.74
N GLU A 28 -1.37 32.34 18.77
CA GLU A 28 -2.54 31.47 18.66
C GLU A 28 -2.08 30.16 17.98
N ASP A 29 -2.15 29.06 18.72
CA ASP A 29 -1.84 27.73 18.21
C ASP A 29 -2.98 27.33 17.25
N GLU A 30 -2.77 27.55 15.95
CA GLU A 30 -3.67 27.07 14.91
C GLU A 30 -3.57 25.55 14.82
N SER A 31 -4.30 24.86 15.69
CA SER A 31 -4.46 23.41 15.58
C SER A 31 -5.15 23.08 14.26
N ILE A 32 -4.38 22.58 13.29
CA ILE A 32 -4.91 22.06 12.04
C ILE A 32 -5.80 20.86 12.40
N THR A 33 -7.11 21.05 12.31
CA THR A 33 -8.07 19.96 12.48
C THR A 33 -8.02 19.10 11.24
N ILE A 34 -7.26 18.01 11.31
CA ILE A 34 -7.28 16.96 10.28
C ILE A 34 -8.62 16.22 10.45
N PRO A 35 -9.49 16.19 9.44
CA PRO A 35 -10.77 15.49 9.56
C PRO A 35 -10.53 14.00 9.77
N ASP A 36 -11.39 13.38 10.59
CA ASP A 36 -11.38 11.93 10.81
C ASP A 36 -11.46 11.21 9.46
N GLY A 37 -10.47 10.36 9.17
CA GLY A 37 -10.35 9.64 7.90
C GLY A 37 -9.33 10.21 6.91
N ALA A 38 -8.87 11.46 7.05
CA ALA A 38 -7.94 12.07 6.08
C ALA A 38 -6.54 11.45 6.05
N LEU A 39 -6.16 10.70 7.09
CA LEU A 39 -4.92 9.94 7.18
C LEU A 39 -5.18 8.43 7.33
N GLN A 40 -6.43 7.99 7.11
CA GLN A 40 -6.78 6.60 7.30
C GLN A 40 -6.36 5.81 6.06
N GLU A 41 -5.32 4.99 6.23
CA GLU A 41 -4.89 4.09 5.18
C GLU A 41 -5.93 2.98 4.99
N HIS A 42 -6.30 2.74 3.74
CA HIS A 42 -7.26 1.72 3.36
C HIS A 42 -6.53 0.56 2.70
N THR A 43 -6.93 -0.66 3.04
CA THR A 43 -6.44 -1.87 2.36
C THR A 43 -6.75 -1.78 0.88
N VAL A 44 -5.76 -2.06 0.03
CA VAL A 44 -5.96 -2.15 -1.42
C VAL A 44 -6.95 -3.27 -1.74
N ASP A 45 -7.96 -2.95 -2.54
CA ASP A 45 -9.01 -3.88 -2.94
C ASP A 45 -8.69 -4.53 -4.29
N LEU A 46 -8.37 -5.82 -4.26
CA LEU A 46 -8.19 -6.68 -5.43
C LEU A 46 -9.25 -7.78 -5.50
N GLU A 47 -10.36 -7.67 -4.76
CA GLU A 47 -11.45 -8.65 -4.81
C GLU A 47 -11.98 -8.77 -6.24
N GLY A 48 -12.10 -10.01 -6.72
CA GLY A 48 -12.65 -10.27 -8.04
C GLY A 48 -12.10 -11.51 -8.71
N THR A 49 -12.51 -11.70 -9.96
CA THR A 49 -12.02 -12.75 -10.86
C THR A 49 -11.15 -12.10 -11.92
N TRP A 50 -9.95 -12.64 -12.10
CA TRP A 50 -8.88 -12.05 -12.90
C TRP A 50 -8.40 -13.06 -13.93
N LYS A 51 -8.28 -12.62 -15.18
CA LYS A 51 -7.76 -13.43 -16.28
C LYS A 51 -6.47 -12.86 -16.85
N VAL A 52 -5.60 -13.75 -17.30
CA VAL A 52 -4.35 -13.34 -17.94
C VAL A 52 -4.63 -12.84 -19.35
N LYS A 53 -4.29 -11.58 -19.60
CA LYS A 53 -4.40 -10.96 -20.93
C LYS A 53 -3.13 -11.08 -21.75
N GLN A 54 -1.99 -10.99 -21.07
CA GLN A 54 -0.67 -11.00 -21.69
C GLN A 54 0.36 -11.63 -20.76
N VAL A 55 1.28 -12.38 -21.34
CA VAL A 55 2.43 -12.96 -20.64
C VAL A 55 3.73 -12.58 -21.32
N LEU A 56 4.65 -12.04 -20.53
CA LEU A 56 6.02 -11.77 -20.96
C LEU A 56 6.99 -12.74 -20.27
N LEU A 57 7.90 -13.34 -21.02
CA LEU A 57 9.07 -14.04 -20.50
C LEU A 57 10.30 -13.21 -20.84
N ASN A 58 11.02 -12.72 -19.83
CA ASN A 58 12.19 -11.85 -20.01
C ASN A 58 11.89 -10.65 -20.92
N LYS A 59 10.69 -10.06 -20.77
CA LYS A 59 10.14 -8.95 -21.57
C LYS A 59 9.72 -9.30 -23.00
N GLN A 60 9.91 -10.54 -23.44
CA GLN A 60 9.38 -11.02 -24.72
C GLN A 60 7.96 -11.54 -24.54
N ASP A 61 7.03 -11.12 -25.39
CA ASP A 61 5.66 -11.62 -25.37
C ASP A 61 5.62 -13.09 -25.80
N ILE A 62 5.08 -13.94 -24.92
CA ILE A 62 4.91 -15.36 -25.15
C ILE A 62 3.44 -15.78 -25.10
N THR A 63 2.50 -14.82 -25.09
CA THR A 63 1.05 -15.06 -24.91
C THR A 63 0.51 -16.07 -25.91
N SER A 64 1.03 -16.09 -27.13
CA SER A 64 0.60 -17.01 -28.19
C SER A 64 1.27 -18.40 -28.14
N ILE A 65 2.20 -18.64 -27.22
CA ILE A 65 3.00 -19.87 -27.16
C ILE A 65 2.32 -20.94 -26.29
N PHE A 66 1.58 -20.52 -25.26
CA PHE A 66 0.81 -21.39 -24.38
C PHE A 66 -0.63 -20.91 -24.27
N ASP A 67 -1.51 -21.81 -23.86
CA ASP A 67 -2.90 -21.48 -23.55
C ASP A 67 -2.99 -20.86 -22.15
N PHE A 68 -2.76 -19.55 -22.07
CA PHE A 68 -2.90 -18.77 -20.84
C PHE A 68 -4.35 -18.35 -20.57
N GLU A 69 -5.28 -18.57 -21.50
CA GLU A 69 -6.70 -18.21 -21.33
C GLU A 69 -7.38 -19.05 -20.25
N GLN A 70 -6.82 -20.23 -19.96
CA GLN A 70 -7.24 -21.11 -18.87
C GLN A 70 -6.83 -20.59 -17.49
N ILE A 71 -5.99 -19.56 -17.41
CA ILE A 71 -5.61 -18.99 -16.12
C ILE A 71 -6.73 -18.08 -15.61
N GLU A 72 -7.37 -18.53 -14.53
CA GLU A 72 -8.37 -17.75 -13.79
C GLU A 72 -7.99 -17.69 -12.31
N LEU A 73 -7.69 -16.49 -11.83
CA LEU A 73 -7.39 -16.21 -10.43
C LEU A 73 -8.58 -15.48 -9.82
N ARG A 74 -9.22 -16.10 -8.84
CA ARG A 74 -10.24 -15.44 -8.03
C ARG A 74 -9.67 -15.10 -6.67
N LEU A 75 -9.75 -13.83 -6.30
CA LEU A 75 -9.33 -13.30 -5.02
C LEU A 75 -10.56 -12.91 -4.21
N GLU A 76 -10.69 -13.48 -3.02
CA GLU A 76 -11.76 -13.14 -2.06
C GLU A 76 -11.22 -12.25 -0.96
N MET A 77 -12.04 -11.29 -0.53
CA MET A 77 -11.75 -10.36 0.56
C MET A 77 -12.97 -10.21 1.47
N ASP A 78 -12.73 -10.08 2.77
CA ASP A 78 -13.73 -9.62 3.75
C ASP A 78 -13.06 -8.50 4.57
N GLN A 79 -12.95 -7.31 3.95
CA GLN A 79 -12.11 -6.17 4.36
C GLN A 79 -10.59 -6.43 4.31
N LEU A 80 -10.17 -7.68 4.48
CA LEU A 80 -8.81 -8.17 4.36
C LEU A 80 -8.75 -9.37 3.41
N PRO A 81 -7.57 -9.68 2.84
CA PRO A 81 -7.35 -10.90 2.05
C PRO A 81 -7.75 -12.17 2.82
N THR A 82 -8.54 -13.05 2.18
CA THR A 82 -8.98 -14.31 2.78
C THR A 82 -8.51 -15.52 1.97
N ASN A 83 -9.30 -15.95 0.98
CA ASN A 83 -9.04 -17.11 0.16
C ASN A 83 -8.82 -16.72 -1.30
N PHE A 84 -8.14 -17.58 -2.03
CA PHE A 84 -8.09 -17.51 -3.48
C PHE A 84 -8.38 -18.87 -4.10
N THR A 85 -8.93 -18.85 -5.31
CA THR A 85 -8.96 -20.02 -6.18
C THR A 85 -8.14 -19.75 -7.43
N ILE A 86 -7.47 -20.78 -7.93
CA ILE A 86 -6.66 -20.69 -9.13
C ILE A 86 -6.96 -21.87 -10.05
N GLU A 87 -7.24 -21.56 -11.30
CA GLU A 87 -7.20 -22.50 -12.40
C GLU A 87 -5.98 -22.13 -13.25
N THR A 88 -5.07 -23.07 -13.51
CA THR A 88 -3.84 -22.80 -14.28
C THR A 88 -3.82 -23.52 -15.64
N GLY A 89 -4.65 -24.57 -15.78
CA GLY A 89 -4.49 -25.52 -16.88
C GLY A 89 -3.09 -26.12 -16.92
N SER A 90 -2.41 -25.94 -18.07
CA SER A 90 -1.02 -26.36 -18.29
C SER A 90 0.01 -25.22 -18.18
N ALA A 91 -0.46 -23.98 -18.00
CA ALA A 91 0.40 -22.82 -18.00
C ALA A 91 1.18 -22.68 -16.67
N PRO A 92 2.42 -22.17 -16.71
CA PRO A 92 3.21 -21.96 -15.51
C PRO A 92 2.53 -20.98 -14.54
N PHE A 93 2.51 -21.28 -13.25
CA PHE A 93 2.10 -20.35 -12.19
C PHE A 93 2.81 -20.71 -10.88
N PRO A 94 3.03 -19.77 -9.94
CA PRO A 94 3.73 -20.03 -8.68
C PRO A 94 3.06 -21.10 -7.79
N VAL A 95 1.75 -21.24 -7.91
CA VAL A 95 0.91 -22.21 -7.18
C VAL A 95 -0.08 -22.85 -8.13
N ILE A 96 -0.50 -24.09 -7.87
CA ILE A 96 -1.45 -24.84 -8.73
C ILE A 96 -2.63 -25.39 -7.94
N LYS A 97 -2.84 -24.86 -6.73
CA LYS A 97 -3.92 -25.24 -5.82
C LYS A 97 -4.45 -23.99 -5.14
N ASN A 98 -5.69 -24.07 -4.72
CA ASN A 98 -6.37 -23.03 -3.94
C ASN A 98 -5.74 -22.90 -2.56
N GLY A 99 -5.96 -21.75 -1.93
CA GLY A 99 -5.41 -21.48 -0.61
C GLY A 99 -5.80 -20.11 -0.09
N ARG A 100 -4.94 -19.54 0.74
CA ARG A 100 -5.09 -18.19 1.28
C ARG A 100 -4.10 -17.26 0.62
N TRP A 101 -4.43 -15.97 0.55
CA TRP A 101 -3.52 -14.98 0.03
C TRP A 101 -3.44 -13.78 0.95
N GLU A 102 -2.36 -13.02 0.84
CA GLU A 102 -2.14 -11.80 1.61
C GLU A 102 -1.22 -10.85 0.84
N PHE A 103 -1.30 -9.56 1.17
CA PHE A 103 -0.28 -8.58 0.78
C PHE A 103 0.86 -8.57 1.79
N ASN A 104 2.03 -8.10 1.35
CA ASN A 104 3.10 -7.75 2.29
C ASN A 104 2.78 -6.47 3.11
N ASP A 105 2.07 -5.53 2.49
CA ASP A 105 1.58 -4.31 3.09
C ASP A 105 0.13 -4.07 2.61
N PRO A 106 -0.87 -3.93 3.50
CA PRO A 106 -2.25 -3.75 3.09
C PRO A 106 -2.50 -2.45 2.31
N SER A 107 -1.80 -1.37 2.64
CA SER A 107 -2.03 -0.01 2.13
C SER A 107 -1.22 0.28 0.87
N TYR A 108 0.02 -0.24 0.81
CA TYR A 108 0.97 -0.03 -0.28
C TYR A 108 1.63 -1.34 -0.71
N PRO A 109 0.85 -2.31 -1.22
CA PRO A 109 1.35 -3.63 -1.56
C PRO A 109 2.40 -3.57 -2.67
N THR A 110 3.53 -4.22 -2.42
CA THR A 110 4.58 -4.44 -3.43
C THR A 110 4.68 -5.91 -3.81
N SER A 111 4.11 -6.81 -3.02
CA SER A 111 4.03 -8.24 -3.32
C SER A 111 2.74 -8.86 -2.79
N ILE A 112 2.36 -9.96 -3.44
CA ILE A 112 1.26 -10.84 -3.05
C ILE A 112 1.82 -12.21 -2.72
N SER A 113 1.35 -12.78 -1.61
CA SER A 113 1.76 -14.09 -1.13
C SER A 113 0.60 -15.07 -1.21
N PHE A 114 0.84 -16.23 -1.82
CA PHE A 114 -0.09 -17.35 -1.86
C PHE A 114 0.36 -18.43 -0.87
N ASP A 115 -0.49 -18.79 0.08
CA ASP A 115 -0.27 -19.83 1.07
C ASP A 115 -1.14 -21.05 0.74
N VAL A 116 -0.48 -22.15 0.38
CA VAL A 116 -1.09 -23.44 0.06
C VAL A 116 -0.47 -24.49 0.97
N ASP A 117 -1.28 -25.17 1.77
CA ASP A 117 -0.84 -26.26 2.66
C ASP A 117 0.33 -25.84 3.59
N ASN A 118 0.35 -24.59 4.07
CA ASN A 118 1.43 -23.94 4.86
C ASN A 118 2.74 -23.68 4.09
N THR A 119 2.70 -23.73 2.75
CA THR A 119 3.80 -23.34 1.88
C THR A 119 3.46 -21.99 1.25
N LYS A 120 4.14 -20.93 1.72
CA LYS A 120 3.98 -19.57 1.19
C LYS A 120 4.87 -19.34 -0.03
N ARG A 121 4.28 -18.81 -1.10
CA ARG A 121 4.95 -18.37 -2.33
C ARG A 121 4.60 -16.91 -2.57
N SER A 122 5.60 -16.05 -2.49
CA SER A 122 5.45 -14.61 -2.72
C SER A 122 5.90 -14.25 -4.13
N VAL A 123 5.17 -13.34 -4.76
CA VAL A 123 5.50 -12.75 -6.07
C VAL A 123 5.32 -11.24 -6.01
N ASP A 124 6.15 -10.54 -6.76
CA ASP A 124 6.17 -9.09 -6.72
C ASP A 124 5.19 -8.51 -7.73
N PHE A 125 4.55 -7.40 -7.37
CA PHE A 125 3.83 -6.59 -8.34
C PHE A 125 4.83 -5.83 -9.21
N SER A 126 4.65 -5.84 -10.53
CA SER A 126 5.50 -5.05 -11.43
C SER A 126 5.27 -3.55 -11.22
N THR A 127 4.07 -3.19 -10.79
CA THR A 127 3.64 -1.85 -10.36
C THR A 127 2.65 -2.02 -9.20
N PRO A 128 2.76 -1.23 -8.12
CA PRO A 128 1.81 -1.32 -7.00
C PRO A 128 0.36 -1.23 -7.49
N PRO A 129 -0.52 -2.18 -7.12
CA PRO A 129 -1.93 -2.13 -7.49
C PRO A 129 -2.67 -1.02 -6.74
N ILE A 130 -3.73 -0.51 -7.35
CA ILE A 130 -4.58 0.54 -6.80
C ILE A 130 -6.02 0.01 -6.73
N SER A 131 -6.73 0.29 -5.63
CA SER A 131 -8.14 -0.09 -5.49
C SER A 131 -8.99 0.50 -6.62
N GLY A 132 -9.80 -0.34 -7.25
CA GLY A 132 -10.69 0.07 -8.35
C GLY A 132 -10.05 0.03 -9.74
N ASP A 133 -8.77 -0.31 -9.87
CA ASP A 133 -8.18 -0.62 -11.17
C ASP A 133 -8.68 -1.97 -11.70
N ASP A 134 -8.89 -2.05 -13.02
CA ASP A 134 -9.33 -3.26 -13.70
C ASP A 134 -8.16 -4.14 -14.17
N SER A 135 -6.92 -3.82 -13.78
CA SER A 135 -5.75 -4.61 -14.17
C SER A 135 -4.63 -4.52 -13.14
N PHE A 136 -3.83 -5.57 -13.04
CA PHE A 136 -2.57 -5.54 -12.30
C PHE A 136 -1.54 -6.47 -12.95
N LYS A 137 -0.28 -6.33 -12.54
CA LYS A 137 0.83 -7.11 -13.09
C LYS A 137 1.65 -7.73 -11.99
N ILE A 138 1.95 -9.02 -12.12
CA ILE A 138 2.86 -9.73 -11.22
C ILE A 138 4.07 -10.26 -11.99
N SER A 139 5.22 -10.28 -11.32
CA SER A 139 6.48 -10.81 -11.85
C SER A 139 7.03 -11.90 -10.93
N PHE A 140 7.47 -13.01 -11.51
CA PHE A 140 7.98 -14.15 -10.74
C PHE A 140 8.91 -15.06 -11.55
N SER A 141 9.69 -15.87 -10.83
CA SER A 141 10.58 -16.89 -11.38
C SER A 141 10.28 -18.26 -10.79
N LEU A 142 10.22 -19.28 -11.65
CA LEU A 142 9.92 -20.66 -11.25
C LEU A 142 11.20 -21.46 -10.98
N GLY A 143 12.03 -20.98 -10.06
CA GLY A 143 13.26 -21.67 -9.63
C GLY A 143 14.50 -21.42 -10.48
N CYS A 144 14.39 -20.65 -11.57
CA CYS A 144 15.53 -20.13 -12.33
C CYS A 144 15.42 -18.60 -12.41
N PRO A 145 16.36 -17.84 -11.81
CA PRO A 145 16.27 -16.37 -11.77
C PRO A 145 16.45 -15.71 -13.14
N ASP A 146 17.06 -16.40 -14.11
CA ASP A 146 17.24 -15.90 -15.47
C ASP A 146 15.94 -15.91 -16.28
N ASN A 147 14.89 -16.57 -15.80
CA ASN A 147 13.58 -16.64 -16.42
C ASN A 147 12.57 -15.93 -15.54
N VAL A 148 12.24 -14.70 -15.91
CA VAL A 148 11.24 -13.87 -15.23
C VAL A 148 9.98 -13.83 -16.08
N TYR A 149 8.91 -14.40 -15.56
CA TYR A 149 7.57 -14.27 -16.09
C TYR A 149 6.94 -12.98 -15.59
N THR A 150 6.23 -12.26 -16.44
CA THR A 150 5.39 -11.12 -16.06
C THR A 150 4.00 -11.32 -16.63
N TYR A 151 3.02 -11.47 -15.75
CA TYR A 151 1.64 -11.76 -16.12
C TYR A 151 0.82 -10.49 -15.94
N HIS A 152 0.11 -10.10 -17.00
CA HIS A 152 -0.82 -9.00 -16.96
C HIS A 152 -2.23 -9.57 -16.77
N PHE A 153 -2.82 -9.29 -15.62
CA PHE A 153 -4.17 -9.67 -15.28
C PHE A 153 -5.14 -8.54 -15.60
N GLU A 154 -6.31 -8.89 -16.12
CA GLU A 154 -7.47 -8.00 -16.28
C GLU A 154 -8.66 -8.58 -15.53
N LYS A 155 -9.46 -7.69 -14.92
CA LYS A 155 -10.67 -8.06 -14.18
C LYS A 155 -11.76 -8.52 -15.18
N GLN A 156 -12.48 -9.58 -14.81
CA GLN A 156 -13.62 -10.12 -15.57
C GLN A 156 -14.93 -9.39 -15.23
#